data_AF-A0A511RN39-F1
#
_entry.id   AF-A0A511RN39-F1
#
_cell.length_a   1.000
_cell.length_b   1.000
_cell.length_c   1.000
_cell.angle_alpha   90.00
_cell.angle_beta   90.00
_cell.angle_gamma   90.00
#
_symmetry.space_group_name_H-M   'P 1'
#
loop_
_entity.id
_entity.type
_entity.pdbx_description
1 polymer ?
#
loop_
_entity_poly.entity_id
_entity_poly.type
_entity_poly.pdbx_seq_one_letter_code
_entity_poly.pdbx_strand_id
1 'polypeptide(L)'
;MSAQRRGFTLLEVLIALAILGFLGLVFVRIFSSTFDATGNISARNELLHEAQIAEQIVAAKVKLAWHVYPPGTTVRINGGATTRNALAARPRWTVGTDPFLALVLPPRTAGAACGATATEGCYRFYAYYAFPRSHYLASIAPTSAQALPSDPRNDGTWVLMEYRTALVGFAPNAACSNTPVPDGGLPGSGRLLVEYVQPGTSAPAYAPFTVLADGSVELRLRMLKRTAERTVRVPPPDDPPLTLKAVPRNDRVGCSGP
;
A
#
# COMPACT_ATOMS: atom_id res chain seq x y z
N MET A 1 -51.70 50.54 -38.69
CA MET A 1 -50.48 49.75 -38.39
C MET A 1 -50.88 48.27 -38.35
N SER A 2 -50.84 47.59 -39.49
CA SER A 2 -51.16 46.16 -39.56
C SER A 2 -49.92 45.35 -39.14
N ALA A 3 -49.99 44.72 -37.98
CA ALA A 3 -49.00 43.73 -37.58
C ALA A 3 -49.10 42.52 -38.53
N GLN A 4 -48.11 42.33 -39.40
CA GLN A 4 -47.96 41.09 -40.17
C GLN A 4 -47.79 39.93 -39.18
N ARG A 5 -48.84 39.13 -39.00
CA ARG A 5 -48.76 37.82 -38.34
C ARG A 5 -47.98 36.88 -39.27
N ARG A 6 -46.66 36.81 -39.09
CA ARG A 6 -45.83 35.76 -39.70
C ARG A 6 -46.16 34.44 -39.01
N GLY A 7 -46.93 33.59 -39.69
CA GLY A 7 -47.18 32.22 -39.23
C GLY A 7 -45.91 31.40 -39.41
N PHE A 8 -45.47 30.71 -38.36
CA PHE A 8 -44.39 29.73 -38.44
C PHE A 8 -44.79 28.63 -39.43
N THR A 9 -43.90 28.32 -40.36
CA THR A 9 -44.11 27.17 -41.25
C THR A 9 -43.82 25.88 -40.49
N LEU A 10 -44.57 24.82 -40.79
CA LEU A 10 -44.36 23.50 -40.17
C LEU A 10 -42.94 22.97 -40.43
N LEU A 11 -42.34 23.38 -41.56
CA LEU A 11 -40.96 23.10 -41.93
C LEU A 11 -39.94 23.76 -40.99
N GLU A 12 -40.11 25.05 -40.64
CA GLU A 12 -39.23 25.74 -39.69
C GLU A 12 -39.23 25.08 -38.31
N VAL A 13 -40.41 24.66 -37.83
CA VAL A 13 -40.53 23.96 -36.54
C VAL A 13 -39.81 22.62 -36.59
N LEU A 14 -39.92 21.87 -37.70
CA LEU A 14 -39.23 20.59 -37.86
C LEU A 14 -37.71 20.75 -37.89
N ILE A 15 -37.20 21.75 -38.61
CA ILE A 15 -35.76 22.05 -38.68
C ILE A 15 -35.24 22.47 -37.30
N ALA A 16 -35.98 23.33 -36.59
CA ALA A 16 -35.60 23.75 -35.24
C ALA A 16 -35.54 22.56 -34.28
N LEU A 17 -36.52 21.65 -34.32
CA LEU A 17 -36.53 20.44 -33.49
C LEU A 17 -35.38 19.48 -33.85
N ALA A 18 -35.06 19.33 -35.13
CA ALA A 18 -33.93 18.51 -35.58
C ALA A 18 -32.59 19.05 -35.08
N ILE A 19 -32.37 20.37 -35.19
CA ILE A 19 -31.16 21.04 -34.67
C ILE A 19 -31.09 20.90 -33.15
N LEU A 20 -32.20 21.11 -32.44
CA LEU A 20 -32.25 21.03 -30.99
C LEU A 20 -32.01 19.60 -30.48
N GLY A 21 -32.55 18.59 -31.19
CA GLY A 21 -32.27 17.18 -30.92
C GLY A 21 -30.80 16.80 -31.16
N PHE A 22 -30.21 17.29 -32.26
CA PHE A 22 -28.79 17.09 -32.55
C PHE A 22 -27.90 17.73 -31.48
N LEU A 23 -28.16 18.99 -31.11
CA LEU A 23 -27.45 19.67 -30.04
C LEU A 23 -27.61 18.94 -28.70
N GLY A 24 -28.82 18.46 -28.39
CA GLY A 24 -29.07 17.63 -27.21
C GLY A 24 -28.18 16.39 -27.15
N LEU A 25 -28.06 15.65 -28.25
CA LEU A 25 -27.16 14.48 -28.33
C LEU A 25 -25.70 14.85 -28.13
N VAL A 26 -25.24 15.97 -28.70
CA VAL A 26 -23.88 16.47 -28.52
C VAL A 26 -23.64 16.81 -27.05
N PHE A 27 -24.56 17.52 -26.40
CA PHE A 27 -24.44 17.85 -24.97
C PHE A 27 -24.40 16.61 -24.10
N VAL A 28 -25.29 15.63 -24.32
CA VAL A 28 -25.27 14.36 -23.58
C VAL A 28 -23.90 13.68 -23.69
N ARG A 29 -23.31 13.61 -24.89
CA ARG A 29 -21.97 13.04 -25.08
C ARG A 29 -20.88 13.81 -24.35
N ILE A 30 -20.91 15.14 -24.40
CA ILE A 30 -19.92 15.98 -23.70
C ILE A 30 -20.05 15.82 -22.19
N PHE A 31 -21.27 15.84 -21.65
CA PHE A 31 -21.49 15.66 -20.22
C PHE A 31 -21.06 14.28 -19.75
N SER A 32 -21.45 13.20 -20.45
CA SER A 32 -20.99 11.85 -20.12
C SER A 32 -19.47 11.76 -20.14
N SER A 33 -18.80 12.26 -21.19
CA SER A 33 -17.34 12.27 -21.25
C SER A 33 -16.70 13.07 -20.11
N THR A 34 -17.33 14.15 -19.65
CA THR A 34 -16.82 15.00 -18.57
C THR A 34 -16.97 14.31 -17.21
N PHE A 35 -18.10 13.65 -16.97
CA PHE A 35 -18.32 12.89 -15.75
C PHE A 35 -17.35 11.72 -15.63
N ASP A 36 -17.14 10.96 -16.71
CA ASP A 36 -16.19 9.84 -16.74
C ASP A 36 -14.74 10.32 -16.50
N ALA A 37 -14.37 11.43 -17.13
CA ALA A 37 -13.05 12.03 -16.95
C ALA A 37 -12.83 12.47 -15.49
N THR A 38 -13.82 13.12 -14.89
CA THR A 38 -13.77 13.59 -13.50
C THR A 38 -13.67 12.42 -12.53
N GLY A 39 -14.45 11.35 -12.74
CA GLY A 39 -14.39 10.14 -11.91
C GLY A 39 -13.03 9.45 -11.97
N ASN A 40 -12.43 9.36 -13.15
CA ASN A 40 -11.09 8.78 -13.33
C ASN A 40 -10.00 9.63 -12.67
N ILE A 41 -10.06 10.96 -12.79
CA ILE A 41 -9.11 11.87 -12.14
C ILE A 41 -9.23 11.73 -10.61
N SER A 42 -10.46 11.68 -10.08
CA SER A 42 -10.71 11.49 -8.66
C SER A 42 -10.12 10.16 -8.15
N ALA A 43 -10.40 9.05 -8.82
CA ALA A 43 -9.87 7.73 -8.45
C ALA A 43 -8.34 7.65 -8.54
N ARG A 44 -7.72 8.31 -9.54
CA ARG A 44 -6.26 8.41 -9.64
C ARG A 44 -5.67 9.20 -8.47
N ASN A 45 -6.27 10.33 -8.12
CA ASN A 45 -5.80 11.16 -7.03
C ASN A 45 -5.95 10.46 -5.68
N GLU A 46 -7.04 9.72 -5.46
CA GLU A 46 -7.24 8.89 -4.28
C GLU A 46 -6.12 7.84 -4.15
N LEU A 47 -5.88 7.04 -5.18
CA LEU A 47 -4.82 6.02 -5.17
C LEU A 47 -3.42 6.62 -5.02
N LEU A 48 -3.15 7.76 -5.66
CA LEU A 48 -1.88 8.47 -5.53
C LEU A 48 -1.65 8.91 -4.08
N HIS A 49 -2.67 9.50 -3.47
CA HIS A 49 -2.63 10.00 -2.11
C HIS A 49 -2.45 8.86 -1.10
N GLU A 50 -3.18 7.75 -1.26
CA GLU A 50 -3.02 6.56 -0.42
C GLU A 50 -1.62 5.95 -0.54
N ALA A 51 -1.08 5.85 -1.76
CA ALA A 51 0.27 5.35 -1.98
C ALA A 51 1.31 6.24 -1.31
N GLN A 52 1.21 7.57 -1.46
CA GLN A 52 2.13 8.52 -0.84
C GLN A 52 2.07 8.46 0.69
N ILE A 53 0.88 8.31 1.28
CA ILE A 53 0.73 8.13 2.72
C ILE A 53 1.39 6.83 3.17
N ALA A 54 1.14 5.72 2.49
CA ALA A 54 1.76 4.43 2.80
C ALA A 54 3.30 4.53 2.72
N GLU A 55 3.84 5.20 1.68
CA GLU A 55 5.26 5.44 1.53
C GLU A 55 5.85 6.24 2.68
N GLN A 56 5.21 7.34 3.05
CA GLN A 56 5.65 8.18 4.16
C GLN A 56 5.62 7.43 5.50
N ILE A 57 4.61 6.60 5.75
CA ILE A 57 4.52 5.79 6.98
C ILE A 57 5.68 4.80 7.06
N VAL A 58 5.92 4.04 5.99
CA VAL A 58 7.01 3.05 5.94
C VAL A 58 8.36 3.75 6.07
N ALA A 59 8.59 4.81 5.29
CA ALA A 59 9.84 5.56 5.33
C ALA A 59 10.10 6.21 6.70
N ALA A 60 9.06 6.66 7.40
CA ALA A 60 9.19 7.15 8.77
C ALA A 60 9.67 6.05 9.72
N LYS A 61 9.20 4.81 9.59
CA LYS A 61 9.71 3.69 10.40
C LYS A 61 11.13 3.28 10.02
N VAL A 62 11.45 3.26 8.72
CA VAL A 62 12.83 3.00 8.27
C VAL A 62 13.79 4.03 8.85
N LYS A 63 13.46 5.33 8.82
CA LYS A 63 14.28 6.40 9.41
C LYS A 63 14.51 6.20 10.91
N LEU A 64 13.55 5.63 11.62
CA LEU A 64 13.65 5.32 13.05
C LEU A 64 14.34 3.99 13.34
N ALA A 65 14.60 3.16 12.34
CA ALA A 65 15.11 1.82 12.53
C ALA A 65 16.51 1.86 13.15
N TRP A 66 16.70 0.98 14.13
CA TRP A 66 18.01 0.62 14.68
C TRP A 66 18.71 -0.41 13.80
N HIS A 67 17.95 -1.26 13.11
CA HIS A 67 18.46 -2.25 12.18
C HIS A 67 17.45 -2.52 11.07
N VAL A 68 17.93 -2.65 9.83
CA VAL A 68 17.16 -3.13 8.67
C VAL A 68 17.76 -4.45 8.24
N TYR A 69 16.93 -5.49 8.11
CA TYR A 69 17.47 -6.81 7.76
C TYR A 69 17.92 -6.83 6.30
N PRO A 70 19.10 -7.38 6.01
CA PRO A 70 19.62 -7.43 4.65
C PRO A 70 18.89 -8.50 3.81
N PRO A 71 19.01 -8.42 2.47
CA PRO A 71 18.53 -9.46 1.56
C PRO A 71 19.05 -10.86 1.93
N GLY A 72 18.22 -11.88 1.75
CA GLY A 72 18.51 -13.27 2.14
C GLY A 72 18.11 -13.61 3.58
N THR A 73 17.82 -12.63 4.43
CA THR A 73 17.35 -12.91 5.79
C THR A 73 15.95 -13.49 5.77
N THR A 74 15.77 -14.63 6.45
CA THR A 74 14.46 -15.27 6.61
C THR A 74 13.88 -15.00 7.99
N VAL A 75 12.65 -14.48 8.05
CA VAL A 75 11.88 -14.24 9.27
C VAL A 75 10.67 -15.15 9.31
N ARG A 76 10.43 -15.80 10.44
CA ARG A 76 9.21 -16.57 10.70
C ARG A 76 8.21 -15.74 11.50
N ILE A 77 6.99 -15.60 11.00
CA ILE A 77 5.89 -14.93 11.73
C ILE A 77 4.78 -15.97 11.93
N ASN A 78 4.47 -16.26 13.20
CA ASN A 78 3.44 -17.22 13.61
C ASN A 78 2.13 -16.50 13.99
N GLY A 79 1.78 -15.44 13.25
CA GLY A 79 0.65 -14.57 13.56
C GLY A 79 -0.66 -14.95 12.84
N GLY A 80 -0.79 -16.19 12.38
CA GLY A 80 -1.97 -16.66 11.66
C GLY A 80 -2.10 -16.12 10.23
N ALA A 81 -3.33 -16.13 9.71
CA ALA A 81 -3.62 -15.98 8.29
C ALA A 81 -3.21 -14.62 7.68
N THR A 82 -3.24 -13.54 8.47
CA THR A 82 -2.85 -12.18 8.04
C THR A 82 -1.35 -11.93 8.01
N THR A 83 -0.55 -12.88 8.51
CA THR A 83 0.93 -12.80 8.56
C THR A 83 1.60 -13.92 7.79
N ARG A 84 0.85 -14.89 7.28
CA ARG A 84 1.38 -15.98 6.44
C ARG A 84 1.78 -15.42 5.08
N ASN A 85 2.92 -15.86 4.56
CA ASN A 85 3.29 -15.61 3.16
C ASN A 85 2.33 -16.40 2.27
N ALA A 86 1.29 -15.74 1.80
CA ALA A 86 0.26 -16.33 0.94
C ALA A 86 0.77 -16.58 -0.48
N LEU A 87 1.83 -15.90 -0.93
CA LEU A 87 2.43 -16.10 -2.25
C LEU A 87 3.18 -17.44 -2.33
N ALA A 88 3.85 -17.84 -1.24
CA ALA A 88 4.60 -19.09 -1.13
C ALA A 88 3.95 -20.11 -0.18
N ALA A 89 2.71 -19.86 0.25
CA ALA A 89 1.94 -20.70 1.17
C ALA A 89 2.69 -21.13 2.46
N ARG A 90 3.56 -20.29 3.03
CA ARG A 90 4.44 -20.64 4.17
C ARG A 90 4.46 -19.56 5.27
N PRO A 91 4.80 -19.86 6.54
CA PRO A 91 4.89 -18.87 7.61
C PRO A 91 6.24 -18.11 7.65
N ARG A 92 6.99 -18.16 6.55
CA ARG A 92 8.34 -17.60 6.44
C ARG A 92 8.37 -16.56 5.32
N TRP A 93 9.04 -15.45 5.61
CA TRP A 93 9.27 -14.36 4.68
C TRP A 93 10.77 -14.13 4.54
N THR A 94 11.22 -13.90 3.31
CA THR A 94 12.63 -13.73 2.98
C THR A 94 12.84 -12.36 2.36
N VAL A 95 13.67 -11.53 3.00
CA VAL A 95 13.98 -10.18 2.50
C VAL A 95 14.68 -10.29 1.14
N GLY A 96 14.26 -9.48 0.17
CA GLY A 96 14.83 -9.47 -1.19
C GLY A 96 14.34 -10.57 -2.12
N THR A 97 13.65 -11.60 -1.61
CA THR A 97 12.98 -12.63 -2.43
C THR A 97 11.47 -12.47 -2.40
N ASP A 98 10.89 -12.35 -1.22
CA ASP A 98 9.48 -12.06 -1.02
C ASP A 98 9.27 -10.53 -1.01
N PRO A 99 8.06 -9.99 -1.31
CA PRO A 99 7.76 -8.56 -1.16
C PRO A 99 7.65 -8.21 0.33
N PHE A 100 8.79 -8.24 1.02
CA PHE A 100 8.93 -8.22 2.47
C PHE A 100 10.08 -7.31 2.89
N LEU A 101 9.81 -6.44 3.84
CA LEU A 101 10.76 -5.61 4.55
C LEU A 101 10.63 -5.93 6.03
N ALA A 102 11.75 -6.17 6.70
CA ALA A 102 11.81 -6.30 8.15
C ALA A 102 12.80 -5.29 8.71
N LEU A 103 12.49 -4.80 9.91
CA LEU A 103 13.32 -3.84 10.62
C LEU A 103 13.05 -3.89 12.12
N VAL A 104 14.03 -3.43 12.90
CA VAL A 104 13.95 -3.30 14.34
C VAL A 104 14.03 -1.83 14.71
N LEU A 105 13.07 -1.35 15.48
CA LEU A 105 13.06 0.00 16.05
C LEU A 105 13.61 -0.04 17.48
N PRO A 106 14.27 1.04 17.93
CA PRO A 106 14.62 1.20 19.32
C PRO A 106 13.37 1.30 20.22
N PRO A 107 13.56 1.14 21.54
CA PRO A 107 12.54 1.40 22.54
C PRO A 107 11.88 2.77 22.34
N ARG A 108 10.60 2.89 22.71
CA ARG A 108 9.91 4.19 22.71
C ARG A 108 10.48 5.09 23.79
N THR A 109 10.77 4.50 24.94
CA THR A 109 11.32 5.18 26.11
C THR A 109 12.61 4.50 26.51
N ALA A 110 13.74 5.18 26.30
CA ALA A 110 15.04 4.68 26.71
C ALA A 110 15.08 4.49 28.24
N GLY A 111 15.61 3.35 28.70
CA GLY A 111 15.71 3.02 30.13
C GLY A 111 14.41 2.57 30.79
N ALA A 112 13.27 2.55 30.08
CA ALA A 112 12.06 1.94 30.60
C ALA A 112 12.20 0.41 30.69
N ALA A 113 11.39 -0.22 31.54
CA ALA A 113 11.37 -1.66 31.66
C ALA A 113 10.92 -2.33 30.34
N CYS A 114 11.56 -3.45 30.01
CA CYS A 114 11.14 -4.34 28.94
C CYS A 114 10.74 -5.70 29.53
N GLY A 115 9.46 -6.05 29.41
CA GLY A 115 8.88 -7.27 29.93
C GLY A 115 7.52 -7.57 29.30
N ALA A 116 6.92 -8.70 29.67
CA ALA A 116 5.63 -9.13 29.10
C ALA A 116 4.48 -8.12 29.33
N THR A 117 4.54 -7.36 30.42
CA THR A 117 3.53 -6.36 30.81
C THR A 117 3.97 -4.91 30.55
N ALA A 118 5.26 -4.67 30.28
CA ALA A 118 5.83 -3.35 30.05
C ALA A 118 6.69 -3.37 28.77
N THR A 119 6.15 -2.84 27.67
CA THR A 119 6.79 -2.96 26.34
C THR A 119 7.42 -1.67 25.85
N GLU A 120 7.26 -0.56 26.57
CA GLU A 120 7.78 0.76 26.18
C GLU A 120 9.32 0.80 26.13
N GLY A 121 9.96 0.01 27.00
CA GLY A 121 11.42 -0.18 27.04
C GLY A 121 11.93 -1.25 26.08
N CYS A 122 11.05 -1.98 25.38
CA CYS A 122 11.47 -3.03 24.46
C CYS A 122 11.79 -2.47 23.08
N TYR A 123 12.82 -3.04 22.44
CA TYR A 123 12.96 -2.95 21.00
C TYR A 123 11.72 -3.52 20.32
N ARG A 124 11.41 -3.02 19.13
CA ARG A 124 10.17 -3.37 18.43
C ARG A 124 10.50 -3.89 17.05
N PHE A 125 10.02 -5.09 16.76
CA PHE A 125 10.08 -5.64 15.42
C PHE A 125 8.93 -5.08 14.59
N TYR A 126 9.26 -4.63 13.39
CA TYR A 126 8.31 -4.22 12.37
C TYR A 126 8.58 -5.02 11.10
N ALA A 127 7.51 -5.40 10.41
CA ALA A 127 7.60 -5.89 9.06
C ALA A 127 6.52 -5.28 8.17
N TYR A 128 6.89 -5.02 6.93
CA TYR A 128 5.99 -4.59 5.86
C TYR A 128 5.98 -5.63 4.77
N TYR A 129 4.81 -6.04 4.32
CA TYR A 129 4.71 -7.11 3.34
C TYR A 129 3.45 -7.05 2.52
N ALA A 130 3.57 -7.46 1.26
CA ALA A 130 2.46 -7.45 0.33
C ALA A 130 2.03 -8.86 -0.06
N PHE A 131 0.72 -9.08 -0.15
CA PHE A 131 0.17 -10.36 -0.62
C PHE A 131 -1.23 -10.17 -1.22
N PRO A 132 -1.82 -11.19 -1.87
CA PRO A 132 -3.09 -11.06 -2.58
C PRO A 132 -4.26 -10.60 -1.71
N ARG A 133 -5.05 -9.65 -2.23
CA ARG A 133 -6.27 -9.14 -1.60
C ARG A 133 -7.32 -10.23 -1.38
N SER A 134 -7.43 -11.18 -2.30
CA SER A 134 -8.30 -12.34 -2.15
C SER A 134 -7.97 -13.17 -0.90
N HIS A 135 -6.68 -13.39 -0.62
CA HIS A 135 -6.24 -14.07 0.61
C HIS A 135 -6.57 -13.24 1.85
N TYR A 136 -6.44 -11.93 1.78
CA TYR A 136 -6.79 -11.02 2.88
C TYR A 136 -8.28 -11.13 3.24
N LEU A 137 -9.15 -11.02 2.25
CA LEU A 137 -10.60 -11.12 2.43
C LEU A 137 -11.03 -12.48 3.00
N ALA A 138 -10.39 -13.56 2.57
CA ALA A 138 -10.64 -14.90 3.12
C ALA A 138 -10.14 -15.08 4.56
N SER A 139 -9.21 -14.23 5.02
CA SER A 139 -8.53 -14.36 6.31
C SER A 139 -9.11 -13.47 7.42
N ILE A 140 -9.93 -12.49 7.07
CA ILE A 140 -10.48 -11.50 8.00
C ILE A 140 -11.97 -11.76 8.21
N ALA A 141 -12.41 -11.76 9.46
CA ALA A 141 -13.84 -11.86 9.79
C ALA A 141 -14.59 -10.63 9.23
N PRO A 142 -15.78 -10.79 8.64
CA PRO A 142 -16.55 -9.67 8.07
C PRO A 142 -16.91 -8.57 9.08
N THR A 143 -16.91 -8.89 10.38
CA THR A 143 -17.19 -7.95 11.48
C THR A 143 -15.96 -7.24 12.02
N SER A 144 -14.76 -7.56 11.49
CA SER A 144 -13.51 -6.91 11.89
C SER A 144 -13.50 -5.44 11.52
N ALA A 145 -12.93 -4.59 12.37
CA ALA A 145 -12.63 -3.20 12.03
C ALA A 145 -11.63 -3.06 10.85
N GLN A 146 -10.98 -4.16 10.46
CA GLN A 146 -10.10 -4.23 9.30
C GLN A 146 -10.80 -4.89 8.09
N ALA A 147 -12.10 -5.20 8.17
CA ALA A 147 -12.81 -5.81 7.05
C ALA A 147 -12.85 -4.84 5.86
N LEU A 148 -12.46 -5.34 4.69
CA LEU A 148 -12.61 -4.63 3.43
C LEU A 148 -13.92 -5.05 2.74
N PRO A 149 -14.56 -4.16 1.99
CA PRO A 149 -15.72 -4.53 1.18
C PRO A 149 -15.32 -5.54 0.10
N SER A 150 -16.24 -6.45 -0.22
CA SER A 150 -16.04 -7.37 -1.33
C SER A 150 -15.94 -6.59 -2.64
N ASP A 151 -14.92 -6.89 -3.44
CA ASP A 151 -14.71 -6.25 -4.74
C ASP A 151 -14.01 -7.24 -5.70
N PRO A 152 -14.79 -8.15 -6.31
CA PRO A 152 -14.25 -9.23 -7.15
C PRO A 152 -13.42 -8.76 -8.33
N ARG A 153 -13.63 -7.53 -8.83
CA ARG A 153 -12.86 -6.96 -9.95
C ARG A 153 -11.39 -6.77 -9.59
N ASN A 154 -11.12 -6.62 -8.30
CA ASN A 154 -9.81 -6.29 -7.74
C ASN A 154 -9.23 -7.40 -6.87
N ASP A 155 -9.77 -8.62 -6.90
CA ASP A 155 -9.23 -9.76 -6.15
C ASP A 155 -7.78 -10.12 -6.54
N GLY A 156 -7.38 -9.79 -7.76
CA GLY A 156 -6.01 -9.94 -8.26
C GLY A 156 -5.04 -8.85 -7.84
N THR A 157 -5.48 -7.83 -7.10
CA THR A 157 -4.60 -6.81 -6.51
C THR A 157 -3.99 -7.32 -5.20
N TRP A 158 -2.98 -6.63 -4.70
CA TRP A 158 -2.37 -6.91 -3.42
C TRP A 158 -2.81 -5.91 -2.36
N VAL A 159 -2.72 -6.32 -1.11
CA VAL A 159 -2.74 -5.44 0.06
C VAL A 159 -1.33 -5.29 0.58
N LEU A 160 -0.99 -4.12 1.09
CA LEU A 160 0.22 -3.90 1.88
C LEU A 160 -0.14 -3.93 3.36
N MET A 161 0.60 -4.72 4.11
CA MET A 161 0.36 -5.00 5.53
C MET A 161 1.53 -4.51 6.39
N GLU A 162 1.22 -4.09 7.62
CA GLU A 162 2.18 -3.82 8.69
C GLU A 162 2.03 -4.89 9.78
N TYR A 163 3.11 -5.51 10.17
CA TYR A 163 3.20 -6.32 11.38
C TYR A 163 4.10 -5.63 12.41
N ARG A 164 3.72 -5.71 13.68
CA ARG A 164 4.46 -5.11 14.79
C ARG A 164 4.42 -6.01 16.02
N THR A 165 5.53 -6.13 16.71
CA THR A 165 5.60 -6.79 18.02
C THR A 165 6.76 -6.26 18.86
N ALA A 166 6.65 -6.39 20.18
CA ALA A 166 7.73 -6.08 21.11
C ALA A 166 8.69 -7.27 21.21
N LEU A 167 9.98 -6.99 21.19
CA LEU A 167 11.03 -8.00 21.35
C LEU A 167 11.43 -8.09 22.81
N VAL A 168 10.59 -8.76 23.60
CA VAL A 168 10.84 -8.97 25.03
C VAL A 168 12.11 -9.78 25.23
N GLY A 169 13.02 -9.29 26.07
CA GLY A 169 14.30 -9.95 26.37
C GLY A 169 15.39 -9.76 25.31
N PHE A 170 15.12 -9.04 24.22
CA PHE A 170 16.16 -8.65 23.28
C PHE A 170 16.81 -7.32 23.68
N ALA A 171 18.14 -7.32 23.70
CA ALA A 171 18.96 -6.11 23.74
C ALA A 171 20.13 -6.28 22.75
N PRO A 172 20.49 -5.24 21.98
CA PRO A 172 21.73 -5.24 21.21
C PRO A 172 22.95 -5.47 22.09
N ASN A 173 23.90 -6.25 21.61
CA ASN A 173 25.23 -6.35 22.17
C ASN A 173 26.05 -5.12 21.75
N ALA A 174 27.16 -4.86 22.44
CA ALA A 174 28.00 -3.68 22.18
C ALA A 174 28.50 -3.61 20.72
N ALA A 175 28.74 -4.76 20.08
CA ALA A 175 29.21 -4.86 18.69
C ALA A 175 28.09 -4.76 17.64
N CYS A 176 26.83 -4.78 18.07
CA CYS A 176 25.63 -4.84 17.25
C CYS A 176 25.65 -5.90 16.15
N SER A 177 26.21 -7.05 16.52
CA SER A 177 26.26 -8.26 15.71
C SER A 177 25.09 -9.19 15.99
N ASN A 178 24.42 -9.06 17.15
CA ASN A 178 23.22 -9.82 17.44
C ASN A 178 21.99 -9.10 16.86
N THR A 179 21.45 -9.67 15.79
CA THR A 179 20.11 -9.30 15.32
C THR A 179 19.13 -10.34 15.82
N PRO A 180 17.96 -9.97 16.34
CA PRO A 180 16.97 -10.95 16.73
C PRO A 180 16.42 -11.55 15.44
N VAL A 181 16.84 -12.74 15.05
CA VAL A 181 16.06 -13.56 14.11
C VAL A 181 15.25 -14.48 15.00
N PRO A 182 13.95 -14.24 15.20
CA PRO A 182 13.19 -14.98 16.18
C PRO A 182 12.97 -16.40 15.63
N ASP A 183 13.85 -17.33 15.98
CA ASP A 183 13.80 -18.72 15.51
C ASP A 183 12.50 -19.45 15.92
N GLY A 184 11.93 -19.04 17.07
CA GLY A 184 10.62 -19.48 17.54
C GLY A 184 9.43 -18.90 16.78
N GLY A 185 9.67 -17.91 15.91
CA GLY A 185 8.68 -17.15 15.18
C GLY A 185 7.89 -16.17 16.05
N LEU A 186 7.50 -15.05 15.44
CA LEU A 186 6.86 -13.96 16.18
C LEU A 186 5.32 -14.09 16.23
N PRO A 187 4.68 -13.98 17.40
CA PRO A 187 3.22 -14.05 17.52
C PRO A 187 2.56 -12.70 17.19
N GLY A 188 1.30 -12.68 16.79
CA GLY A 188 0.53 -11.44 16.62
C GLY A 188 -0.34 -11.48 15.37
N SER A 189 -0.65 -10.32 14.80
CA SER A 189 -1.42 -10.23 13.56
C SER A 189 -0.96 -9.03 12.72
N GLY A 190 -1.12 -9.16 11.40
CA GLY A 190 -0.89 -8.06 10.47
C GLY A 190 -2.03 -7.06 10.50
N ARG A 191 -1.71 -5.81 10.19
CA ARG A 191 -2.64 -4.70 10.01
C ARG A 191 -2.61 -4.20 8.57
N LEU A 192 -3.77 -3.90 8.00
CA LEU A 192 -3.84 -3.28 6.68
C LEU A 192 -3.22 -1.89 6.70
N LEU A 193 -2.34 -1.61 5.75
CA LEU A 193 -1.77 -0.28 5.53
C LEU A 193 -2.41 0.39 4.31
N VAL A 194 -2.47 -0.32 3.17
CA VAL A 194 -3.11 0.18 1.95
C VAL A 194 -3.59 -0.99 1.09
N GLU A 195 -4.67 -0.79 0.34
CA GLU A 195 -5.21 -1.76 -0.62
C GLU A 195 -4.88 -1.39 -2.07
N TYR A 196 -5.28 -2.24 -3.03
CA TYR A 196 -5.10 -2.00 -4.46
C TYR A 196 -3.65 -1.82 -4.91
N VAL A 197 -2.69 -2.42 -4.20
CA VAL A 197 -1.30 -2.46 -4.66
C VAL A 197 -1.21 -3.37 -5.89
N GLN A 198 -0.54 -2.92 -6.94
CA GLN A 198 -0.30 -3.75 -8.11
C GLN A 198 0.63 -4.92 -7.71
N PRO A 199 0.34 -6.17 -8.13
CA PRO A 199 1.28 -7.26 -7.89
C PRO A 199 2.64 -6.96 -8.51
N GLY A 200 3.73 -7.18 -7.77
CA GLY A 200 5.09 -6.96 -8.27
C GLY A 200 5.47 -7.83 -9.48
N THR A 201 4.76 -8.94 -9.67
CA THR A 201 4.87 -9.83 -10.83
C THR A 201 4.06 -9.39 -12.04
N SER A 202 3.15 -8.41 -11.89
CA SER A 202 2.35 -7.87 -13.00
C SER A 202 3.14 -6.85 -13.79
N ALA A 203 3.02 -6.87 -15.12
CA ALA A 203 3.70 -5.92 -15.98
C ALA A 203 3.24 -4.46 -15.74
N PRO A 204 4.17 -3.49 -15.66
CA PRO A 204 5.63 -3.67 -15.58
C PRO A 204 6.05 -4.21 -14.20
N ALA A 205 6.88 -5.26 -14.18
CA ALA A 205 7.32 -5.91 -12.96
C ALA A 205 8.18 -4.98 -12.10
N TYR A 206 8.04 -5.09 -10.78
CA TYR A 206 8.81 -4.31 -9.82
C TYR A 206 8.88 -5.01 -8.46
N ALA A 207 9.91 -4.69 -7.68
CA ALA A 207 10.03 -5.11 -6.29
C ALA A 207 9.50 -4.00 -5.38
N PRO A 208 8.46 -4.24 -4.55
CA PRO A 208 7.94 -3.21 -3.65
C PRO A 208 8.97 -2.70 -2.64
N PHE A 209 9.91 -3.56 -2.24
CA PHE A 209 10.97 -3.22 -1.30
C PHE A 209 12.30 -3.67 -1.88
N THR A 210 13.29 -2.78 -1.83
CA THR A 210 14.69 -3.11 -2.10
C THR A 210 15.53 -2.59 -0.95
N VAL A 211 16.23 -3.49 -0.26
CA VAL A 211 17.22 -3.11 0.76
C VAL A 211 18.57 -3.01 0.07
N LEU A 212 19.18 -1.84 0.14
CA LEU A 212 20.47 -1.52 -0.48
C LEU A 212 21.63 -1.90 0.44
N ALA A 213 22.83 -2.00 -0.13
CA ALA A 213 24.04 -2.42 0.60
C ALA A 213 24.43 -1.49 1.75
N ASP A 214 24.01 -0.22 1.69
CA ASP A 214 24.19 0.79 2.74
C ASP A 214 23.13 0.71 3.85
N GLY A 215 22.23 -0.30 3.82
CA GLY A 215 21.12 -0.46 4.76
C GLY A 215 19.93 0.46 4.49
N SER A 216 20.01 1.32 3.48
CA SER A 216 18.86 2.13 3.05
C SER A 216 17.82 1.28 2.33
N VAL A 217 16.58 1.74 2.37
CA VAL A 217 15.44 1.05 1.78
C VAL A 217 14.85 1.90 0.68
N GLU A 218 14.74 1.33 -0.51
CA GLU A 218 13.92 1.87 -1.59
C GLU A 218 12.55 1.20 -1.54
N LEU A 219 11.52 2.01 -1.26
CA LEU A 219 10.13 1.62 -1.36
C LEU A 219 9.60 2.04 -2.73
N ARG A 220 8.97 1.10 -3.42
CA ARG A 220 8.39 1.33 -4.75
C ARG A 220 6.94 0.90 -4.74
N LEU A 221 6.00 1.80 -5.01
CA LEU A 221 4.58 1.46 -5.09
C LEU A 221 4.00 1.74 -6.49
N ARG A 222 3.17 0.81 -6.93
CA ARG A 222 2.19 1.00 -7.99
C ARG A 222 0.84 0.58 -7.45
N MET A 223 -0.19 1.34 -7.79
CA MET A 223 -1.58 1.08 -7.45
C MET A 223 -2.33 0.66 -8.70
N LEU A 224 -3.28 -0.26 -8.55
CA LEU A 224 -4.11 -0.82 -9.60
C LEU A 224 -5.53 -1.00 -9.06
N LYS A 225 -6.49 -0.25 -9.59
CA LYS A 225 -7.92 -0.39 -9.27
C LYS A 225 -8.72 -0.53 -10.55
N ARG A 226 -9.54 -1.57 -10.65
CA ARG A 226 -10.48 -1.81 -11.75
C ARG A 226 -11.86 -1.37 -11.33
N THR A 227 -12.42 -0.40 -12.04
CA THR A 227 -13.82 0.01 -11.91
C THR A 227 -14.67 -0.74 -12.94
N ALA A 228 -15.99 -0.50 -12.96
CA ALA A 228 -16.87 -1.09 -13.97
C ALA A 228 -16.48 -0.71 -15.41
N GLU A 229 -15.88 0.46 -15.58
CA GLU A 229 -15.64 1.06 -16.89
C GLU A 229 -14.17 1.00 -17.31
N ARG A 230 -13.22 1.06 -16.36
CA ARG A 230 -11.80 1.25 -16.66
C ARG A 230 -10.87 0.63 -15.64
N THR A 231 -9.62 0.42 -16.06
CA THR A 231 -8.51 0.10 -15.17
C THR A 231 -7.71 1.37 -14.89
N VAL A 232 -7.64 1.76 -13.62
CA VAL A 232 -6.85 2.88 -13.12
C VAL A 232 -5.53 2.34 -12.58
N ARG A 233 -4.42 2.90 -13.08
CA ARG A 233 -3.06 2.61 -12.62
C ARG A 233 -2.37 3.89 -12.20
N VAL A 234 -1.73 3.85 -11.04
CA VAL A 234 -0.98 4.99 -10.50
C VAL A 234 0.37 4.50 -9.99
N PRO A 235 1.50 4.94 -10.57
CA PRO A 235 1.59 5.77 -11.77
C PRO A 235 1.21 4.96 -13.04
N PRO A 236 1.01 5.62 -14.19
CA PRO A 236 0.83 4.95 -15.49
C PRO A 236 1.88 3.87 -15.77
N PRO A 237 1.59 2.85 -16.60
CA PRO A 237 2.53 1.76 -16.90
C PRO A 237 3.89 2.24 -17.43
N ASP A 238 3.89 3.31 -18.23
CA ASP A 238 5.07 3.85 -18.88
C ASP A 238 5.95 4.68 -17.93
N ASP A 239 5.36 5.17 -16.84
CA ASP A 239 6.05 5.93 -15.81
C ASP A 239 6.67 4.98 -14.77
N PRO A 240 7.83 5.30 -14.18
CA PRO A 240 8.41 4.51 -13.10
C PRO A 240 7.46 4.45 -11.88
N PRO A 241 7.51 3.39 -11.04
CA PRO A 241 6.76 3.34 -9.79
C PRO A 241 6.99 4.59 -8.92
N LEU A 242 6.00 4.95 -8.10
CA LEU A 242 6.24 5.89 -7.00
C LEU A 242 7.37 5.31 -6.16
N THR A 243 8.39 6.13 -5.91
CA THR A 243 9.63 5.66 -5.31
C THR A 243 10.06 6.61 -4.20
N LEU A 244 10.29 6.04 -3.02
CA LEU A 244 10.79 6.76 -1.86
C LEU A 244 11.98 6.01 -1.27
N LYS A 245 13.15 6.67 -1.26
CA LYS A 245 14.35 6.16 -0.56
C LYS A 245 14.35 6.66 0.88
N ALA A 246 14.52 5.74 1.83
CA ALA A 246 14.64 6.04 3.25
C ALA A 246 15.95 5.47 3.80
N VAL A 247 16.67 6.29 4.57
CA VAL A 247 17.92 5.91 5.23
C VAL A 247 17.67 5.82 6.74
N PRO A 248 18.01 4.70 7.40
CA PRO A 248 17.96 4.60 8.85
C PRO A 248 18.84 5.64 9.52
N ARG A 249 18.29 6.37 10.51
CA ARG A 249 19.03 7.41 11.26
C ARG A 249 19.55 6.92 12.60
N ASN A 250 18.93 5.86 13.12
CA ASN A 250 19.31 5.25 14.39
C ASN A 250 20.11 3.97 14.20
N ASP A 251 20.66 3.73 12.99
CA ASP A 251 21.43 2.53 12.72
C ASP A 251 22.55 2.45 13.75
N ARG A 252 22.53 1.35 14.51
CA ARG A 252 23.52 1.08 15.56
C ARG A 252 23.58 2.11 16.71
N VAL A 253 22.50 2.83 17.01
CA VAL A 253 22.44 3.62 18.25
C VAL A 253 22.42 2.69 19.48
N GLY A 254 23.29 2.94 20.47
CA GLY A 254 23.48 2.08 21.64
C GLY A 254 24.58 1.02 21.47
N CYS A 255 25.22 0.98 20.30
CA CYS A 255 26.37 0.13 19.99
C CYS A 255 27.66 0.85 20.36
N SER A 256 27.90 1.08 21.63
CA SER A 256 29.21 1.49 22.11
C SER A 256 30.05 0.22 22.36
N GLY A 257 30.74 -0.26 21.34
CA GLY A 257 32.02 -0.97 21.55
C GLY A 257 33.10 0.03 21.99
N PRO A 258 34.18 -0.40 22.64
CA PRO A 258 35.09 0.42 23.45
C PRO A 258 35.54 1.73 22.81
#